data_AF-A0A1Y1XIA2-F1
#
_entry.id   AF-A0A1Y1XIA2-F1
#
_cell.length_a   1.000
_cell.length_b   1.000
_cell.length_c   1.000
_cell.angle_alpha   90.00
_cell.angle_beta   90.00
_cell.angle_gamma   90.00
#
_symmetry.space_group_name_H-M   'P 1'
#
loop_
_entity.id
_entity.type
_entity.pdbx_description
1 polymer ?
#
loop_
_entity_poly.entity_id
_entity_poly.type
_entity_poly.pdbx_seq_one_letter_code
_entity_poly.pdbx_strand_id
1 'polypeptide(L)'
;MKGDRHNLTGTPITVTENVDEYRRLMREILKPEDVVLELGSAQGVSASIMSKYCKEVVGVDKSLLQHAAAVERFPASEYPNLSYVVLDAFDVNAVRKLDKKFNKIFIDISGNRCIGDVTEIIDRYEKIFKPELFVVKCFPLKRLINQCTLYP
;
A
#
# COMPACT_ATOMS: atom_id res chain seq x y z
N MET A 1 -0.56 9.60 39.89
CA MET A 1 0.43 9.03 38.96
C MET A 1 0.46 9.90 37.72
N LYS A 2 1.60 10.48 37.34
CA LYS A 2 1.76 11.02 35.98
C LYS A 2 1.83 9.79 35.07
N GLY A 3 0.80 9.57 34.26
CA GLY A 3 0.83 8.49 33.27
C GLY A 3 2.01 8.72 32.34
N ASP A 4 2.73 7.64 32.01
CA ASP A 4 3.79 7.68 31.02
C ASP A 4 3.22 8.22 29.70
N ARG A 5 3.98 9.11 29.04
CA ARG A 5 3.55 9.63 27.73
C ARG A 5 3.56 8.48 26.72
N HIS A 6 2.50 8.39 25.92
CA HIS A 6 2.45 7.43 24.82
C HIS A 6 3.53 7.72 23.77
N ASN A 7 4.10 6.67 23.17
CA ASN A 7 4.97 6.81 22.01
C ASN A 7 4.12 7.23 20.80
N LEU A 8 4.45 8.37 20.19
CA LEU A 8 3.77 8.90 19.00
C LEU A 8 4.58 8.65 17.71
N THR A 9 5.61 7.80 17.76
CA THR A 9 6.42 7.41 16.59
C THR A 9 5.89 6.13 15.95
N GLY A 10 6.07 6.04 14.63
CA GLY A 10 5.66 4.91 13.79
C GLY A 10 6.21 5.08 12.37
N THR A 11 5.90 4.13 11.48
CA THR A 11 6.22 4.25 10.06
C THR A 11 5.52 5.49 9.48
N PRO A 12 6.23 6.35 8.74
CA PRO A 12 5.62 7.48 8.05
C PRO A 12 4.50 7.06 7.09
N ILE A 13 3.45 7.88 7.02
CA ILE A 13 2.29 7.65 6.14
C ILE A 13 2.12 8.87 5.23
N THR A 14 2.12 8.66 3.92
CA THR A 14 1.73 9.69 2.94
C THR A 14 0.35 9.38 2.40
N VAL A 15 -0.59 10.32 2.53
CA VAL A 15 -1.99 10.13 2.10
C VAL A 15 -2.27 10.90 0.82
N THR A 16 -2.82 10.21 -0.18
CA THR A 16 -3.26 10.79 -1.44
C THR A 16 -4.79 10.75 -1.57
N GLU A 17 -5.33 11.68 -2.34
CA GLU A 17 -6.78 11.79 -2.56
C GLU A 17 -7.26 10.84 -3.66
N ASN A 18 -6.56 10.89 -4.78
CA ASN A 18 -6.98 10.29 -6.04
C ASN A 18 -5.83 9.53 -6.71
N VAL A 19 -6.16 8.86 -7.81
CA VAL A 19 -5.22 7.99 -8.52
C VAL A 19 -4.07 8.76 -9.16
N ASP A 20 -4.29 10.03 -9.53
CA ASP A 20 -3.28 10.85 -10.17
C ASP A 20 -2.19 11.25 -9.17
N GLU A 21 -2.58 11.71 -7.98
CA GLU A 21 -1.64 11.97 -6.89
C GLU A 21 -0.89 10.70 -6.48
N TYR A 22 -1.60 9.57 -6.38
CA TYR A 22 -1.04 8.28 -6.02
C TYR A 22 0.05 7.85 -7.00
N ARG A 23 -0.24 7.91 -8.31
CA ARG A 23 0.70 7.54 -9.37
C ARG A 23 1.81 8.57 -9.58
N ARG A 24 1.56 9.85 -9.33
CA ARG A 24 2.62 10.88 -9.35
C ARG A 24 3.62 10.60 -8.25
N LEU A 25 3.15 10.42 -7.02
CA LEU A 25 3.98 10.17 -5.86
C LEU A 25 4.87 8.93 -6.05
N MET A 26 4.32 7.82 -6.58
CA MET A 26 5.10 6.60 -6.89
C MET A 26 6.37 6.90 -7.71
N ARG A 27 6.29 7.80 -8.70
CA ARG A 27 7.42 8.16 -9.57
C ARG A 27 8.46 9.03 -8.86
N GLU A 28 8.07 9.72 -7.80
CA GLU A 28 8.93 10.62 -7.04
C GLU A 28 9.69 9.89 -5.93
N ILE A 29 9.06 8.87 -5.32
CA ILE A 29 9.58 8.26 -4.10
C ILE A 29 10.17 6.87 -4.27
N LEU A 30 9.82 6.13 -5.34
CA LEU A 30 10.32 4.77 -5.55
C LEU A 30 11.78 4.78 -6.00
N LYS A 31 12.52 3.78 -5.54
CA LYS A 31 13.95 3.59 -5.77
C LYS A 31 14.21 2.17 -6.30
N PRO A 32 15.28 1.97 -7.09
CA PRO A 32 15.59 0.67 -7.69
C PRO A 32 15.72 -0.49 -6.71
N GLU A 33 16.06 -0.23 -5.44
CA GLU A 33 16.20 -1.24 -4.38
C GLU A 33 14.89 -1.62 -3.68
N ASP A 34 13.80 -0.89 -3.90
CA ASP A 34 12.55 -1.10 -3.17
C ASP A 34 11.88 -2.43 -3.51
N VAL A 35 11.32 -3.07 -2.49
CA VAL A 35 10.44 -4.24 -2.60
C VAL A 35 9.07 -3.80 -2.13
N VAL A 36 8.14 -3.70 -3.08
CA VAL A 36 6.88 -3.01 -2.91
C VAL A 36 5.71 -3.98 -2.82
N LEU A 37 4.83 -3.74 -1.86
CA LEU A 37 3.53 -4.39 -1.77
C LEU A 37 2.43 -3.40 -2.13
N GLU A 38 1.56 -3.76 -3.08
CA GLU A 38 0.33 -3.02 -3.37
C GLU A 38 -0.90 -3.80 -2.87
N LEU A 39 -1.66 -3.20 -1.96
CA LEU A 39 -2.93 -3.72 -1.47
C LEU A 39 -4.09 -3.11 -2.26
N GLY A 40 -4.84 -3.94 -2.98
CA GLY A 40 -5.91 -3.51 -3.88
C GLY A 40 -5.40 -3.20 -5.28
N SER A 41 -4.64 -4.11 -5.89
CA SER A 41 -4.00 -3.88 -7.19
C SER A 41 -4.97 -3.77 -8.37
N ALA A 42 -6.23 -4.19 -8.22
CA ALA A 42 -7.23 -4.24 -9.29
C ALA A 42 -6.64 -4.88 -10.56
N GLN A 43 -6.74 -4.19 -11.71
CA GLN A 43 -6.20 -4.65 -12.99
C GLN A 43 -4.69 -4.38 -13.17
N GLY A 44 -3.96 -4.03 -12.10
CA GLY A 44 -2.49 -3.96 -12.11
C GLY A 44 -1.86 -2.71 -12.71
N VAL A 45 -2.64 -1.68 -13.06
CA VAL A 45 -2.12 -0.48 -13.74
C VAL A 45 -1.13 0.31 -12.86
N SER A 46 -1.41 0.41 -11.56
CA SER A 46 -0.52 1.11 -10.63
C SER A 46 0.72 0.27 -10.33
N ALA A 47 0.56 -1.04 -10.04
CA ALA A 47 1.67 -1.98 -9.92
C ALA A 47 2.64 -1.96 -11.11
N SER A 48 2.14 -1.93 -12.35
CA SER A 48 2.99 -1.90 -13.55
C SER A 48 3.68 -0.56 -13.79
N ILE A 49 3.17 0.52 -13.22
CA ILE A 49 3.89 1.80 -13.15
C ILE A 49 5.02 1.67 -12.13
N MET A 50 4.73 1.14 -10.93
CA MET A 50 5.73 0.97 -9.86
C MET A 50 6.89 0.08 -10.27
N SER A 51 6.62 -1.00 -11.01
CA SER A 51 7.64 -1.97 -11.43
C SER A 51 8.73 -1.38 -12.32
N LYS A 52 8.51 -0.19 -12.89
CA LYS A 52 9.53 0.53 -13.68
C LYS A 52 10.59 1.21 -12.82
N TYR A 53 10.34 1.38 -11.53
CA TYR A 53 11.18 2.18 -10.62
C TYR A 53 11.79 1.39 -9.47
N CYS A 54 11.39 0.14 -9.26
CA CYS A 54 11.78 -0.64 -8.08
C CYS A 54 12.18 -2.08 -8.41
N LYS A 55 12.78 -2.75 -7.43
CA LYS A 55 13.34 -4.10 -7.56
C LYS A 55 12.25 -5.12 -7.81
N GLU A 56 11.15 -5.03 -7.07
CA GLU A 56 10.07 -6.01 -7.09
C GLU A 56 8.76 -5.36 -6.65
N VAL A 57 7.66 -5.73 -7.32
CA VAL A 57 6.30 -5.36 -6.93
C VAL A 57 5.45 -6.61 -6.81
N VAL A 58 4.72 -6.71 -5.70
CA VAL A 58 3.65 -7.70 -5.52
C VAL A 58 2.33 -6.97 -5.37
N GLY A 59 1.43 -7.18 -6.33
CA GLY A 59 0.05 -6.70 -6.28
C GLY A 59 -0.88 -7.73 -5.66
N VAL A 60 -1.67 -7.32 -4.68
CA VAL A 60 -2.67 -8.16 -4.02
C VAL A 60 -4.07 -7.64 -4.31
N ASP A 61 -4.94 -8.53 -4.78
CA ASP A 61 -6.38 -8.26 -4.90
C ASP A 61 -7.18 -9.52 -4.58
N LYS A 62 -8.30 -9.38 -3.86
CA LYS A 62 -9.14 -10.53 -3.50
C LYS A 62 -9.98 -11.04 -4.67
N SER A 63 -10.16 -10.23 -5.71
CA SER A 63 -10.98 -10.57 -6.86
C SER A 63 -10.18 -11.38 -7.86
N LEU A 64 -10.59 -12.64 -8.06
CA LEU A 64 -10.07 -13.50 -9.11
C LEU A 64 -10.15 -12.86 -10.50
N LEU A 65 -11.22 -12.10 -10.77
CA LEU A 65 -11.41 -11.41 -12.05
C LEU A 65 -10.39 -10.29 -12.25
N GLN A 66 -10.12 -9.50 -11.20
CA GLN A 66 -9.14 -8.41 -11.28
C GLN A 66 -7.72 -8.98 -11.44
N HIS A 67 -7.40 -10.03 -10.68
CA HIS A 67 -6.15 -10.75 -10.81
C HIS A 67 -5.93 -11.28 -12.24
N ALA A 68 -6.93 -11.97 -12.81
CA ALA A 68 -6.83 -12.51 -14.17
C ALA A 68 -6.55 -11.38 -15.20
N ALA A 69 -7.30 -10.27 -15.10
CA ALA A 69 -7.09 -9.10 -15.94
C ALA A 69 -5.70 -8.48 -15.76
N ALA A 70 -5.17 -8.44 -14.54
CA ALA A 70 -3.84 -7.90 -14.25
C ALA A 70 -2.72 -8.75 -14.87
N VAL A 71 -2.82 -10.09 -14.74
CA VAL A 71 -1.85 -11.03 -15.31
C VAL A 71 -1.88 -11.02 -16.84
N GLU A 72 -3.07 -10.96 -17.44
CA GLU A 72 -3.22 -10.85 -18.90
C GLU A 72 -2.65 -9.53 -19.44
N ARG A 73 -2.94 -8.41 -18.76
CA ARG A 73 -2.53 -7.08 -19.20
C ARG A 73 -1.04 -6.80 -18.99
N PHE A 74 -0.44 -7.38 -17.96
CA PHE A 74 0.95 -7.16 -17.57
C PHE A 74 1.65 -8.51 -17.32
N PRO A 75 1.90 -9.29 -18.38
CA PRO A 75 2.45 -10.63 -18.26
C PRO A 75 3.90 -10.61 -17.79
N ALA A 76 4.31 -11.67 -17.07
CA ALA A 76 5.66 -11.79 -16.50
C ALA A 76 6.78 -11.80 -17.57
N SER A 77 6.48 -12.16 -18.81
CA SER A 77 7.42 -12.07 -19.94
C SER A 77 7.85 -10.62 -20.24
N GLU A 78 6.99 -9.65 -19.96
CA GLU A 78 7.26 -8.21 -20.17
C GLU A 78 7.57 -7.49 -18.85
N TYR A 79 7.03 -7.98 -17.72
CA TYR A 79 7.17 -7.40 -16.39
C TYR A 79 7.74 -8.44 -15.41
N PRO A 80 9.02 -8.84 -15.53
CA PRO A 80 9.59 -9.95 -14.77
C PRO A 80 9.72 -9.69 -13.26
N ASN A 81 9.66 -8.42 -12.84
CA ASN A 81 9.71 -7.99 -11.44
C ASN A 81 8.33 -7.66 -10.86
N LEU A 82 7.25 -7.98 -11.57
CA LEU A 82 5.87 -7.74 -11.17
C LEU A 82 5.14 -9.07 -11.04
N SER A 83 4.48 -9.27 -9.90
CA SER A 83 3.64 -10.44 -9.67
C SER A 83 2.32 -10.03 -9.04
N TYR A 84 1.30 -10.86 -9.26
CA TYR A 84 -0.02 -10.67 -8.69
C TYR A 84 -0.41 -11.91 -7.89
N VAL A 85 -1.11 -11.70 -6.76
CA VAL A 85 -1.58 -12.78 -5.90
C VAL A 85 -3.02 -12.51 -5.48
N VAL A 86 -3.84 -13.56 -5.52
CA VAL A 86 -5.24 -13.50 -5.07
C VAL A 86 -5.29 -13.64 -3.55
N LEU A 87 -5.35 -12.52 -2.82
CA LEU A 87 -5.44 -12.50 -1.36
C LEU A 87 -6.33 -11.35 -0.89
N ASP A 88 -6.95 -11.52 0.29
CA ASP A 88 -7.59 -10.41 0.98
C ASP A 88 -6.52 -9.57 1.72
N ALA A 89 -6.51 -8.26 1.46
CA ALA A 89 -5.63 -7.32 2.14
C ALA A 89 -5.84 -7.33 3.67
N PHE A 90 -7.04 -7.68 4.17
CA PHE A 90 -7.30 -7.81 5.60
C PHE A 90 -6.73 -9.11 6.22
N ASP A 91 -6.41 -10.13 5.41
CA ASP A 91 -5.72 -11.34 5.85
C ASP A 91 -4.20 -11.15 5.79
N VAL A 92 -3.69 -10.34 6.73
CA VAL A 92 -2.27 -9.98 6.80
C VAL A 92 -1.38 -11.20 7.04
N ASN A 93 -1.90 -12.25 7.67
CA ASN A 93 -1.17 -13.50 7.86
C ASN A 93 -0.97 -14.26 6.54
N ALA A 94 -1.97 -14.25 5.65
CA ALA A 94 -1.80 -14.81 4.32
C ALA A 94 -0.79 -13.99 3.50
N VAL A 95 -0.85 -12.66 3.56
CA VAL A 95 0.12 -11.79 2.88
C VAL A 95 1.55 -11.97 3.43
N ARG A 96 1.69 -12.20 4.74
CA ARG A 96 3.00 -12.51 5.36
C ARG A 96 3.64 -13.79 4.80
N LYS A 97 2.85 -14.77 4.35
CA LYS A 97 3.36 -16.02 3.75
C LYS A 97 4.03 -15.83 2.39
N LEU A 98 3.94 -14.63 1.81
CA LEU A 98 4.71 -14.27 0.62
C LEU A 98 6.23 -14.21 0.92
N ASP A 99 6.62 -14.12 2.18
CA ASP A 99 8.01 -14.17 2.66
C ASP A 99 8.93 -13.15 1.97
N LYS A 100 8.41 -11.93 1.80
CA LYS A 100 9.13 -10.79 1.23
C LYS A 100 9.35 -9.72 2.30
N LYS A 101 10.52 -9.08 2.24
CA LYS A 101 10.83 -7.90 3.07
C LYS A 101 10.34 -6.64 2.37
N PHE A 102 9.03 -6.40 2.42
CA PHE A 102 8.43 -5.20 1.85
C PHE A 102 8.88 -3.95 2.62
N ASN A 103 9.60 -3.05 1.95
CA ASN A 103 10.03 -1.80 2.57
C ASN A 103 9.09 -0.63 2.27
N LYS A 104 8.23 -0.74 1.24
CA LYS A 104 7.16 0.23 0.95
C LYS A 104 5.84 -0.48 0.73
N ILE A 105 4.79 0.06 1.33
CA ILE A 105 3.44 -0.51 1.21
C ILE A 105 2.49 0.55 0.68
N PHE A 106 1.86 0.22 -0.44
CA PHE A 106 0.91 1.03 -1.17
C PHE A 106 -0.50 0.48 -0.90
N ILE A 107 -1.43 1.33 -0.47
CA ILE A 107 -2.79 0.95 -0.08
C ILE A 107 -3.82 1.66 -0.96
N ASP A 108 -4.57 0.88 -1.75
CA ASP A 108 -5.71 1.31 -2.58
C ASP A 108 -6.89 0.31 -2.47
N ILE A 109 -7.42 0.15 -1.27
CA ILE A 109 -8.47 -0.83 -0.95
C ILE A 109 -9.90 -0.24 -1.07
N SER A 110 -10.23 0.31 -2.24
CA SER A 110 -11.43 1.12 -2.51
C SER A 110 -11.28 2.54 -1.96
N GLY A 111 -11.06 3.52 -2.85
CA GLY A 111 -10.69 4.90 -2.49
C GLY A 111 -11.66 5.68 -1.59
N ASN A 112 -12.81 5.10 -1.23
CA ASN A 112 -13.83 5.64 -0.31
C ASN A 112 -14.02 4.81 0.97
N ARG A 113 -13.11 3.87 1.27
CA ARG A 113 -13.18 3.03 2.47
C ARG A 113 -13.26 3.90 3.73
N CYS A 114 -13.96 3.41 4.77
CA CYS A 114 -14.02 4.12 6.03
C CYS A 114 -12.61 4.22 6.66
N ILE A 115 -12.37 5.29 7.41
CA ILE A 115 -11.05 5.58 7.99
C ILE A 115 -10.61 4.45 8.94
N GLY A 116 -11.56 3.88 9.70
CA GLY A 116 -11.29 2.78 10.63
C GLY A 116 -10.62 1.58 9.96
N ASP A 117 -11.18 1.11 8.85
CA ASP A 117 -10.64 -0.01 8.07
C ASP A 117 -9.22 0.28 7.54
N VAL A 118 -8.98 1.51 7.08
CA VAL A 118 -7.66 1.92 6.58
C VAL A 118 -6.64 1.95 7.73
N THR A 119 -7.01 2.50 8.88
CA THR A 119 -6.14 2.52 10.07
C THR A 119 -5.87 1.13 10.63
N GLU A 120 -6.86 0.23 10.58
CA GLU A 120 -6.70 -1.17 10.99
C GLU A 120 -5.67 -1.90 10.13
N ILE A 121 -5.72 -1.72 8.81
CA ILE A 121 -4.73 -2.30 7.90
C ILE A 121 -3.34 -1.70 8.18
N ILE A 122 -3.22 -0.38 8.29
CA ILE A 122 -1.91 0.24 8.57
C ILE A 122 -1.29 -0.34 9.85
N ASP A 123 -2.05 -0.39 10.95
CA ASP A 123 -1.58 -0.93 12.23
C ASP A 123 -1.13 -2.39 12.13
N ARG A 124 -1.90 -3.24 11.44
CA ARG A 124 -1.56 -4.66 11.28
C ARG A 124 -0.33 -4.86 10.40
N TYR A 125 -0.21 -4.13 9.30
CA TYR A 125 0.93 -4.25 8.39
C TYR A 125 2.19 -3.64 8.98
N GLU A 126 2.09 -2.56 9.75
CA GLU A 126 3.23 -1.97 10.45
C GLU A 126 3.84 -2.96 11.44
N LYS A 127 3.01 -3.64 12.24
CA LYS A 127 3.46 -4.65 13.21
C LYS A 127 4.19 -5.83 12.58
N ILE A 128 3.75 -6.25 11.38
CA ILE A 128 4.27 -7.45 10.71
C ILE A 128 5.47 -7.13 9.83
N PHE A 129 5.39 -6.08 9.01
CA PHE A 129 6.38 -5.79 7.97
C PHE A 129 7.36 -4.68 8.35
N LYS A 130 6.96 -3.77 9.25
CA LYS A 130 7.75 -2.58 9.63
C LYS A 130 8.34 -1.85 8.40
N PRO A 131 7.50 -1.45 7.43
CA PRO A 131 8.00 -0.80 6.23
C PRO A 131 8.58 0.57 6.57
N GLU A 132 9.36 1.11 5.65
CA GLU A 132 9.94 2.45 5.74
C GLU A 132 8.88 3.53 5.44
N LEU A 133 7.82 3.18 4.68
CA LEU A 133 6.78 4.11 4.27
C LEU A 133 5.48 3.39 3.91
N PHE A 134 4.36 3.98 4.33
CA PHE A 134 3.04 3.73 3.76
C PHE A 134 2.63 4.83 2.78
N VAL A 135 2.01 4.44 1.67
CA VAL A 135 1.32 5.36 0.75
C VAL A 135 -0.13 4.95 0.63
N VAL A 136 -1.04 5.83 0.99
CA VAL A 136 -2.46 5.49 1.19
C VAL A 136 -3.34 6.36 0.31
N LYS A 137 -4.06 5.77 -0.64
CA LYS A 137 -5.10 6.49 -1.39
C LYS A 137 -6.43 6.39 -0.66
N CYS A 138 -6.83 7.47 0.02
CA CYS A 138 -8.05 7.53 0.80
C CYS A 138 -8.51 8.98 0.99
N PHE A 139 -9.49 9.42 0.19
CA PHE A 139 -10.00 10.79 0.29
C PHE A 139 -10.59 11.14 1.67
N PRO A 140 -11.33 10.24 2.38
CA PRO A 140 -11.86 10.56 3.70
C PRO A 140 -10.74 10.79 4.73
N LEU A 141 -9.66 10.01 4.67
CA LEU A 141 -8.50 10.17 5.55
C LEU A 141 -7.77 11.47 5.27
N LYS A 142 -7.50 11.79 3.99
CA LYS A 142 -6.85 13.07 3.62
C LYS A 142 -7.69 14.27 4.08
N ARG A 143 -9.01 14.19 3.92
CA ARG A 143 -9.95 15.22 4.40
C ARG A 143 -9.85 15.41 5.91
N LEU A 144 -9.85 14.31 6.69
CA LEU A 144 -9.74 14.37 8.14
C LEU A 144 -8.42 15.04 8.56
N ILE A 145 -7.29 14.59 8.01
CA ILE A 145 -5.96 15.13 8.34
C ILE A 145 -5.89 16.64 8.07
N ASN A 146 -6.41 17.09 6.93
CA ASN A 146 -6.43 18.51 6.58
C ASN A 146 -7.29 19.38 7.52
N GLN A 147 -8.15 18.78 8.34
CA GLN A 147 -8.99 19.46 9.33
C GLN A 147 -8.46 19.34 10.76
N CYS A 148 -7.37 18.60 10.96
CA CYS A 148 -6.78 18.41 12.28
C CYS A 148 -5.76 19.50 12.61
N THR A 149 -5.68 19.88 13.88
CA THR A 149 -4.59 20.67 14.45
C THR A 149 -4.18 19.99 15.75
N LEU A 150 -2.87 19.74 15.91
CA LEU A 150 -2.36 19.12 17.12
C LEU A 150 -2.30 20.15 18.25
N TYR A 151 -2.79 19.76 19.42
CA TYR A 151 -2.63 20.56 20.63
C TYR A 151 -1.21 20.34 21.20
N PRO A 152 -0.47 21.39 21.58
CA PRO A 152 0.89 21.29 22.14
C PRO A 152 1.01 20.53 23.46
#